data_AF-A0A6J0PII7-F1
#
_entry.id   AF-A0A6J0PII7-F1
#
_cell.length_a   1.000
_cell.length_b   1.000
_cell.length_c   1.000
_cell.angle_alpha   90.00
_cell.angle_beta   90.00
_cell.angle_gamma   90.00
#
_symmetry.space_group_name_H-M   'P 1'
#
loop_
_entity.id
_entity.type
_entity.pdbx_description
1 polymer ?
#
loop_
_entity_poly.entity_id
_entity_poly.type
_entity_poly.pdbx_seq_one_letter_code
_entity_poly.pdbx_strand_id
1 'polypeptide(L)'
;MEFYRMTHTHKDGTFVRDESRDLYERATSLIAKRDDESAVSTQQSRIEVEVFTELMGPECYDRVRGYGVGVTPTQLSEVSRYTQHAVTDAQDSCVHRLETEIQEIRQSRAAEMEEMRQSRAEMQAMRE
;
A
#
# COMPACT_ATOMS: atom_id res chain seq x y z
N MET A 1 -0.66 -10.94 -3.75
CA MET A 1 0.33 -11.61 -2.85
C MET A 1 0.64 -10.86 -1.56
N GLU A 2 0.56 -9.52 -1.54
CA GLU A 2 0.91 -8.67 -0.40
C GLU A 2 0.17 -9.02 0.91
N PHE A 3 -1.15 -9.21 0.83
CA PHE A 3 -1.98 -9.58 1.99
C PHE A 3 -1.59 -10.92 2.62
N TYR A 4 -1.20 -11.89 1.79
CA TYR A 4 -0.75 -13.20 2.28
C TYR A 4 0.54 -13.05 3.09
N ARG A 5 1.51 -12.28 2.57
CA ARG A 5 2.75 -11.98 3.29
C ARG A 5 2.45 -11.31 4.62
N MET A 6 1.63 -10.25 4.62
CA MET A 6 1.29 -9.51 5.83
C MET A 6 0.65 -10.37 6.94
N THR A 7 -0.19 -11.34 6.57
CA THR A 7 -0.89 -12.21 7.53
C THR A 7 -0.10 -13.44 7.97
N HIS A 8 0.93 -13.83 7.22
CA HIS A 8 1.74 -15.02 7.47
C HIS A 8 3.20 -14.69 7.83
N THR A 9 3.51 -13.43 8.13
CA THR A 9 4.81 -12.99 8.65
C THR A 9 4.70 -12.37 10.05
N HIS A 10 5.74 -12.54 10.86
CA HIS A 10 5.96 -11.80 12.09
C HIS A 10 6.24 -10.32 11.81
N LYS A 11 6.27 -9.49 12.87
CA LYS A 11 6.57 -8.05 12.77
C LYS A 11 7.96 -7.75 12.23
N ASP A 12 8.89 -8.69 12.34
CA ASP A 12 10.25 -8.61 11.77
C ASP A 12 10.31 -8.97 10.28
N GLY A 13 9.17 -9.38 9.68
CA GLY A 13 9.07 -9.78 8.28
C GLY A 13 9.44 -11.23 7.99
N THR A 14 9.78 -12.03 9.00
CA THR A 14 10.02 -13.47 8.85
C THR A 14 8.71 -14.23 8.77
N PHE A 15 8.64 -15.30 7.98
CA PHE A 15 7.44 -16.12 7.88
C PHE A 15 7.20 -16.89 9.18
N VAL A 16 5.93 -16.95 9.60
CA VAL A 16 5.50 -17.64 10.82
C VAL A 16 5.71 -19.16 10.71
N ARG A 17 5.64 -19.69 9.48
CA ARG A 17 5.80 -21.10 9.16
C ARG A 17 6.55 -21.27 7.86
N ASP A 18 7.32 -22.35 7.74
CA ASP A 18 8.07 -22.65 6.51
C ASP A 18 7.11 -23.00 5.36
N GLU A 19 5.98 -23.66 5.62
CA GLU A 19 4.99 -23.95 4.58
C GLU A 19 4.39 -22.67 3.97
N SER A 20 4.25 -21.61 4.78
CA SER A 20 3.80 -20.30 4.30
C SER A 20 4.84 -19.62 3.42
N ARG A 21 6.13 -19.79 3.74
CA ARG A 21 7.23 -19.30 2.90
C ARG A 21 7.24 -20.03 1.55
N ASP A 22 7.21 -21.36 1.58
CA ASP A 22 7.25 -22.19 0.38
C ASP A 22 6.07 -21.90 -0.55
N LEU A 23 4.87 -21.76 0.02
CA LEU A 23 3.68 -21.40 -0.75
C LEU A 23 3.80 -19.99 -1.34
N TYR A 24 4.27 -19.01 -0.56
CA TYR A 24 4.49 -17.65 -1.04
C TYR A 24 5.48 -17.60 -2.20
N GLU A 25 6.62 -18.29 -2.08
CA GLU A 25 7.64 -18.34 -3.13
C GLU A 25 7.08 -19.01 -4.39
N ARG A 26 6.45 -20.19 -4.27
CA ARG A 26 5.85 -20.89 -5.42
C ARG A 26 4.76 -20.06 -6.09
N ALA A 27 3.88 -19.44 -5.32
CA ALA A 27 2.81 -18.59 -5.86
C ALA A 27 3.40 -17.38 -6.60
N THR A 28 4.40 -16.71 -6.02
CA THR A 28 5.04 -15.55 -6.63
C THR A 28 5.74 -15.92 -7.95
N SER A 29 6.43 -17.05 -8.00
CA SER A 29 7.04 -17.56 -9.24
C SER A 29 6.00 -17.91 -10.30
N LEU A 30 4.87 -18.52 -9.92
CA LEU A 30 3.80 -18.86 -10.87
C LEU A 30 3.07 -17.61 -11.40
N ILE A 31 2.85 -16.61 -10.56
CA ILE A 31 2.25 -15.33 -10.96
C ILE A 31 3.18 -14.63 -11.96
N ALA A 32 4.46 -14.48 -11.62
CA ALA A 32 5.44 -13.83 -12.51
C ALA A 32 5.49 -14.52 -13.88
N LYS A 33 5.52 -15.86 -13.91
CA LYS A 33 5.52 -16.63 -15.15
C LYS A 33 4.26 -16.38 -16.01
N ARG A 34 3.09 -16.22 -15.39
CA ARG A 34 1.82 -16.01 -16.10
C ARG A 34 1.59 -14.56 -16.50
N ASP A 35 2.09 -13.62 -15.72
CA ASP A 35 2.05 -12.19 -16.03
C ASP A 35 2.93 -11.89 -17.27
N ASP A 36 4.07 -12.57 -17.42
CA ASP A 36 4.93 -12.45 -18.62
C ASP A 36 4.25 -12.98 -19.91
N GLU A 37 3.29 -13.91 -19.77
CA GLU A 37 2.53 -14.49 -20.88
C GLU A 37 1.26 -13.68 -21.23
N SER A 38 0.81 -12.78 -20.34
CA SER A 38 -0.45 -12.05 -20.49
C SER A 38 -0.26 -10.53 -20.53
N ALA A 39 -0.30 -9.96 -21.74
CA ALA A 39 -0.10 -8.53 -22.00
C ALA A 39 -1.23 -7.58 -21.54
N VAL A 40 -2.16 -7.99 -20.67
CA VAL A 40 -3.35 -7.19 -20.30
C VAL A 40 -3.46 -7.02 -18.79
N SER A 41 -3.22 -5.78 -18.31
CA SER A 41 -3.15 -5.41 -16.88
C SER A 41 -4.39 -5.72 -16.03
N THR A 42 -5.53 -6.06 -16.65
CA THR A 42 -6.77 -6.40 -15.96
C THR A 42 -6.81 -7.86 -15.46
N GLN A 43 -5.79 -8.67 -15.72
CA GLN A 43 -5.80 -10.11 -15.40
C GLN A 43 -5.11 -10.50 -14.09
N GLN A 44 -4.41 -9.59 -13.41
CA GLN A 44 -3.55 -9.99 -12.29
C GLN A 44 -4.33 -10.61 -11.12
N SER A 45 -5.50 -10.05 -10.76
CA SER A 45 -6.36 -10.63 -9.73
C SER A 45 -6.88 -12.02 -10.09
N ARG A 46 -7.17 -12.26 -11.37
CA ARG A 46 -7.59 -13.56 -11.87
C ARG A 46 -6.44 -14.58 -11.85
N ILE A 47 -5.25 -14.15 -12.26
CA ILE A 47 -4.04 -14.97 -12.21
C ILE A 47 -3.73 -15.37 -10.76
N GLU A 48 -3.84 -14.45 -9.80
CA GLU A 48 -3.68 -14.77 -8.38
C GLU A 48 -4.69 -15.83 -7.92
N VAL A 49 -5.98 -15.68 -8.25
CA VAL A 49 -7.04 -16.65 -7.88
C VAL A 49 -6.77 -18.03 -8.48
N GLU A 50 -6.34 -18.08 -9.74
CA GLU A 50 -6.00 -19.33 -10.44
C GLU A 50 -4.78 -20.01 -9.80
N VAL A 51 -3.70 -19.25 -9.53
CA VAL A 51 -2.50 -19.76 -8.85
C VAL A 51 -2.83 -20.30 -7.46
N PHE A 52 -3.61 -19.55 -6.67
CA PHE A 52 -4.01 -20.04 -5.36
C PHE A 52 -4.88 -21.29 -5.45
N THR A 53 -5.71 -21.41 -6.47
CA THR A 53 -6.59 -22.58 -6.66
C THR A 53 -5.80 -23.82 -7.03
N GLU A 54 -4.72 -23.66 -7.78
CA GLU A 54 -3.78 -24.74 -8.06
C GLU A 54 -3.00 -25.18 -6.81
N LEU A 55 -2.55 -24.22 -5.99
CA LEU A 55 -1.69 -24.52 -4.83
C LEU A 55 -2.46 -25.02 -3.60
N MET A 56 -3.69 -24.54 -3.38
CA MET A 56 -4.47 -24.82 -2.18
C MET A 56 -5.80 -25.53 -2.46
N GLY A 57 -6.10 -25.84 -3.72
CA GLY A 57 -7.38 -26.40 -4.14
C GLY A 57 -8.46 -25.32 -4.33
N PRO A 58 -9.64 -25.69 -4.84
CA PRO A 58 -10.74 -24.75 -5.10
C PRO A 58 -11.30 -24.13 -3.81
N GLU A 59 -11.91 -22.96 -3.94
CA GLU A 59 -12.53 -22.29 -2.81
C GLU A 59 -13.83 -23.01 -2.47
N CYS A 60 -14.06 -23.26 -1.18
CA CYS A 60 -15.28 -23.89 -0.71
C CYS A 60 -16.26 -22.81 -0.27
N TYR A 61 -17.53 -22.96 -0.67
CA TYR A 61 -18.61 -22.09 -0.19
C TYR A 61 -18.61 -22.04 1.35
N ASP A 62 -18.81 -20.83 1.89
CA ASP A 62 -18.77 -20.49 3.33
C ASP A 62 -17.42 -20.71 4.06
N ARG A 63 -16.31 -20.92 3.35
CA ARG A 63 -15.00 -21.11 3.97
C ARG A 63 -13.94 -20.24 3.33
N VAL A 64 -13.22 -19.48 4.15
CA VAL A 64 -12.11 -18.68 3.65
C VAL A 64 -10.84 -19.52 3.60
N ARG A 65 -10.25 -19.60 2.42
CA ARG A 65 -8.99 -20.32 2.18
C ARG A 65 -7.87 -19.77 3.07
N GLY A 66 -7.07 -20.67 3.67
CA GLY A 66 -5.96 -20.32 4.56
C GLY A 66 -6.33 -20.11 6.03
N TYR A 67 -7.62 -20.00 6.37
CA TYR A 67 -8.09 -19.75 7.75
C TYR A 67 -8.63 -21.00 8.47
N GLY A 68 -8.49 -22.19 7.86
CA GLY A 68 -8.91 -23.46 8.44
C GLY A 68 -10.43 -23.71 8.39
N VAL A 69 -10.91 -24.69 9.18
CA VAL A 69 -12.27 -25.24 9.08
C VAL A 69 -13.35 -24.32 9.71
N GLY A 70 -12.98 -23.24 10.38
CA GLY A 70 -13.90 -22.47 11.24
C GLY A 70 -14.27 -21.06 10.78
N VAL A 71 -13.53 -20.46 9.84
CA VAL A 71 -13.68 -19.04 9.52
C VAL A 71 -14.57 -18.85 8.29
N THR A 72 -15.70 -18.16 8.50
CA THR A 72 -16.62 -17.79 7.43
C THR A 72 -16.33 -16.38 6.90
N PRO A 73 -16.67 -16.07 5.64
CA PRO A 73 -16.44 -14.74 5.06
C PRO A 73 -17.02 -13.59 5.90
N THR A 74 -18.16 -13.81 6.57
CA THR A 74 -18.82 -12.83 7.43
C THR A 74 -17.93 -12.39 8.60
N GLN A 75 -17.19 -13.32 9.20
CA GLN A 75 -16.29 -13.03 10.31
C GLN A 75 -15.06 -12.24 9.87
N LEU A 76 -14.57 -12.45 8.64
CA LEU A 76 -13.45 -11.68 8.10
C LEU A 76 -13.83 -10.30 7.57
N SER A 77 -15.09 -10.09 7.16
CA SER A 77 -15.57 -8.77 6.74
C SER A 77 -15.38 -7.70 7.82
N GLU A 78 -15.48 -8.07 9.09
CA GLU A 78 -15.24 -7.16 10.22
C GLU A 78 -13.74 -6.83 10.37
N VAL A 79 -12.87 -7.82 10.22
CA VAL A 79 -11.40 -7.66 10.29
C VAL A 79 -10.86 -6.89 9.09
N SER A 80 -11.36 -7.17 7.89
CA SER A 80 -10.99 -6.49 6.64
C SER A 80 -11.26 -4.99 6.72
N ARG A 81 -12.43 -4.60 7.26
CA ARG A 81 -12.77 -3.20 7.52
C ARG A 81 -11.76 -2.54 8.45
N TYR A 82 -11.39 -3.19 9.55
CA TYR A 82 -10.38 -2.66 10.47
C TYR A 82 -9.02 -2.42 9.79
N THR A 83 -8.55 -3.36 8.97
CA THR A 83 -7.29 -3.20 8.23
C THR A 83 -7.35 -2.14 7.13
N GLN A 84 -8.50 -1.98 6.48
CA GLN A 84 -8.71 -0.92 5.49
C GLN A 84 -8.66 0.45 6.16
N HIS A 85 -9.32 0.63 7.31
CA HIS A 85 -9.28 1.88 8.05
C HIS A 85 -7.85 2.24 8.49
N ALA A 86 -7.08 1.28 9.01
CA ALA A 86 -5.70 1.53 9.43
C ALA A 86 -4.78 1.97 8.28
N VAL A 87 -4.96 1.42 7.07
CA VAL A 87 -4.19 1.83 5.87
C VAL A 87 -4.59 3.23 5.42
N THR A 88 -5.89 3.53 5.38
CA THR A 88 -6.40 4.85 5.03
C THR A 88 -5.92 5.92 6.02
N ASP A 89 -5.98 5.63 7.33
CA ASP A 89 -5.54 6.56 8.38
C ASP A 89 -4.04 6.89 8.27
N ALA A 90 -3.21 5.89 7.95
CA ALA A 90 -1.77 6.09 7.74
C ALA A 90 -1.50 6.94 6.47
N GLN A 91 -2.28 6.74 5.42
CA GLN A 91 -2.17 7.48 4.17
C GLN A 91 -2.61 8.94 4.35
N ASP A 92 -3.72 9.18 5.06
CA ASP A 92 -4.24 10.50 5.39
C ASP A 92 -3.26 11.29 6.27
N SER A 93 -2.62 10.64 7.25
CA SER A 93 -1.58 11.26 8.07
C SER A 93 -0.37 11.70 7.24
N CYS A 94 0.02 10.93 6.22
CA CYS A 94 1.13 11.26 5.33
C CYS A 94 0.79 12.46 4.43
N VAL A 95 -0.42 12.46 3.85
CA VAL A 95 -0.92 13.55 3.02
C VAL A 95 -0.96 14.85 3.82
N HIS A 96 -1.53 14.86 5.03
CA HIS A 96 -1.57 16.05 5.88
C HIS A 96 -0.18 16.59 6.24
N ARG A 97 0.80 15.70 6.46
CA ARG A 97 2.18 16.13 6.71
C ARG A 97 2.76 16.85 5.49
N LEU A 98 2.57 16.31 4.30
CA LEU A 98 3.03 16.91 3.05
C LEU A 98 2.31 18.24 2.75
N GLU A 99 1.01 18.33 3.02
CA GLU A 99 0.24 19.57 2.89
C GLU A 99 0.81 20.68 3.78
N THR A 100 1.14 20.33 5.03
CA THR A 100 1.75 21.27 5.99
C THR A 100 3.11 21.77 5.49
N GLU A 101 3.96 20.86 5.02
CA GLU A 101 5.29 21.22 4.48
C GLU A 101 5.20 22.12 3.24
N ILE A 102 4.26 21.83 2.33
CA ILE A 102 4.00 22.69 1.15
C ILE A 102 3.54 24.09 1.58
N GLN A 103 2.70 24.18 2.62
CA GLN A 103 2.22 25.44 3.13
C GLN A 103 3.36 26.28 3.75
N GLU A 104 4.24 25.66 4.52
CA GLU A 104 5.42 26.31 5.10
C GLU A 104 6.36 26.84 4.00
N ILE A 105 6.65 26.02 2.99
CA ILE A 105 7.50 26.43 1.85
C ILE A 105 6.89 27.63 1.12
N ARG A 106 5.57 27.64 0.92
CA ARG A 106 4.86 28.76 0.26
C ARG A 106 4.94 30.04 1.08
N GLN A 107 4.80 29.96 2.40
CA GLN A 107 4.93 31.11 3.29
C GLN A 107 6.36 31.66 3.31
N SER A 108 7.36 30.79 3.40
CA SER A 108 8.78 31.19 3.35
C SER A 108 9.12 31.93 2.06
N ARG A 109 8.67 31.40 0.90
CA ARG A 109 8.90 32.06 -0.39
C ARG A 109 8.18 33.40 -0.52
N ALA A 110 6.99 33.54 0.06
CA ALA A 110 6.26 34.81 0.06
C ALA A 110 6.99 35.86 0.91
N ALA A 111 7.52 35.46 2.07
CA ALA A 111 8.31 36.34 2.93
C ALA A 111 9.61 36.79 2.25
N GLU A 112 10.37 35.87 1.64
CA GLU A 112 11.60 36.22 0.89
C GLU A 112 11.33 37.17 -0.28
N MET A 113 10.23 36.98 -1.01
CA MET A 113 9.87 37.90 -2.10
C MET A 113 9.54 39.30 -1.59
N GLU A 114 8.86 39.41 -0.44
CA GLU A 114 8.52 40.69 0.15
C GLU A 114 9.77 41.40 0.68
N GLU A 115 10.69 40.68 1.32
CA GLU A 115 11.99 41.22 1.76
C GLU A 115 12.83 41.72 0.58
N MET A 116 12.93 40.94 -0.51
CA MET A 116 13.59 41.39 -1.73
C MET A 116 12.94 42.64 -2.33
N ARG A 117 11.61 42.73 -2.28
CA ARG A 117 10.87 43.88 -2.80
C ARG A 117 11.15 45.14 -1.99
N GLN A 118 11.18 45.03 -0.66
CA GLN A 118 11.52 46.13 0.25
C GLN A 118 12.96 46.58 0.05
N SER A 119 13.92 45.64 0.05
CA SER A 119 15.34 45.94 -0.20
C SER A 119 15.56 46.66 -1.54
N ARG A 120 14.83 46.25 -2.59
CA ARG A 120 14.90 46.89 -3.91
C ARG A 120 14.32 48.31 -3.90
N ALA A 121 13.22 48.53 -3.17
CA ALA A 121 12.61 49.86 -3.04
C ALA A 121 13.54 50.82 -2.26
N GLU A 122 14.17 50.33 -1.18
CA GLU A 122 15.15 51.11 -0.40
C GLU A 122 16.37 51.49 -1.24
N MET A 123 16.93 50.55 -2.02
CA MET A 123 18.04 50.85 -2.93
C MET A 123 17.68 51.86 -4.02
N GLN A 124 16.42 51.88 -4.49
CA GLN A 124 15.97 52.87 -5.47
C GLN A 124 15.80 54.25 -4.82
N ALA A 125 15.23 54.32 -3.62
CA ALA A 125 15.04 55.57 -2.89
C ALA A 125 16.38 56.24 -2.47
N MET A 126 17.45 55.45 -2.28
CA MET A 126 18.78 55.98 -1.96
C MET A 126 19.54 56.52 -3.20
N ARG A 127 19.05 56.26 -4.41
CA ARG A 127 19.64 56.70 -5.68
C ARG A 127 19.03 57.99 -6.25
N GLU A 128 17.90 58.44 -5.72
CA GLU A 128 17.21 59.70 -6.06
C GLU A 128 17.60 60.82 -5.08
#